data_AF-A0A6S5RXE4-F1
#
_entry.id   AF-A0A6S5RXE4-F1
#
_cell.length_a   1.000
_cell.length_b   1.000
_cell.length_c   1.000
_cell.angle_alpha   90.00
_cell.angle_beta   90.00
_cell.angle_gamma   90.00
#
_symmetry.space_group_name_H-M   'P 1'
#
loop_
_entity.id
_entity.type
_entity.pdbx_description
1 polymer ?
#
loop_
_entity_poly.entity_id
_entity_poly.type
_entity_poly.pdbx_seq_one_letter_code
_entity_poly.pdbx_strand_id
1 'polypeptide(L)'
;MKRAVIGLLGSAVLVGALVTGGALLLRDDPLRPEVADWLRDARHEGADSAAFLYLMGMDAPADQAPEAYGRERLDLYERWYAQHGATDDFRLPGRPALELPEIPQLCALEEKGCWASLVARDGELDTWVQRNAVLVDRYHHLLALDDYRTLTSGGASEPLPRLSYLIRAQQMAGLQLMQRARRGEGDEARRLLAEELAGLRRLLVQADTLIVKVMASAMINHNLELQARLYRQGWMPMPELPAPLSEAERSLVPPLQREFLVIATLFQNIRQDRSPQLKERVAMALLVRPNISVNAAFPPFRQVAELSRLEPKDFARVVKAQPLVVPQPTGWRNWMGDRLVAIAGPDYRTYAGRIQDLDAKLRLLALLDDLPAEPSGWAAALAASPVDNPYYPGQPARLEGGDRVCFAGPLEPRPNARCLPLR
;
A
#
# COMPACT_ATOMS: atom_id res chain seq x y z
N MET A 1 9.87 44.13 -60.92
CA MET A 1 10.67 43.05 -60.28
C MET A 1 10.97 43.30 -58.80
N LYS A 2 11.53 44.45 -58.36
CA LYS A 2 11.93 44.66 -56.95
C LYS A 2 10.80 44.47 -55.90
N ARG A 3 9.55 44.89 -56.17
CA ARG A 3 8.42 44.73 -55.23
C ARG A 3 7.95 43.27 -55.07
N ALA A 4 8.04 42.45 -56.11
CA ALA A 4 7.64 41.03 -56.05
C ALA A 4 8.64 40.20 -55.23
N VAL A 5 9.94 40.50 -55.35
CA VAL A 5 11.00 39.85 -54.57
C VAL A 5 10.91 40.19 -53.08
N ILE A 6 10.59 41.45 -52.74
CA ILE A 6 10.40 41.90 -51.34
C ILE A 6 9.16 41.23 -50.71
N GLY A 7 8.06 41.07 -51.47
CA GLY A 7 6.87 40.36 -51.00
C GLY A 7 7.14 38.86 -50.72
N LEU A 8 7.87 38.19 -51.62
CA LEU A 8 8.26 36.79 -51.44
C LEU A 8 9.20 36.57 -50.24
N LEU A 9 10.16 37.46 -50.01
CA LEU A 9 11.04 37.41 -48.83
C LEU A 9 10.28 37.66 -47.53
N GLY A 10 9.34 38.62 -47.51
CA GLY A 10 8.50 38.89 -46.34
C GLY A 10 7.60 37.71 -45.98
N SER A 11 6.99 37.06 -46.98
CA SER A 11 6.19 35.85 -46.78
C SER A 11 7.03 34.66 -46.31
N ALA A 12 8.24 34.47 -46.84
CA ALA A 12 9.14 33.39 -46.42
C ALA A 12 9.62 33.56 -44.97
N VAL A 13 9.92 34.81 -44.55
CA VAL A 13 10.30 35.11 -43.16
C VAL A 13 9.12 34.89 -42.20
N LEU A 14 7.91 35.31 -42.58
CA LEU A 14 6.71 35.09 -41.76
C LEU A 14 6.39 33.60 -41.61
N VAL A 15 6.45 32.84 -42.71
CA VAL A 15 6.27 31.38 -42.67
C VAL A 15 7.36 30.72 -41.84
N GLY A 16 8.62 31.12 -42.00
CA GLY A 16 9.74 30.62 -41.19
C GLY A 16 9.55 30.91 -39.69
N ALA A 17 9.09 32.12 -39.34
CA ALA A 17 8.81 32.50 -37.96
C ALA A 17 7.61 31.74 -37.38
N LEU A 18 6.55 31.50 -38.16
CA LEU A 18 5.38 30.71 -37.75
C LEU A 18 5.73 29.22 -37.58
N VAL A 19 6.56 28.66 -38.47
CA VAL A 19 7.03 27.28 -38.37
C VAL A 19 7.96 27.11 -37.17
N THR A 20 8.91 28.02 -36.98
CA THR A 20 9.84 27.98 -35.84
C THR A 20 9.12 28.22 -34.52
N GLY A 21 8.24 29.23 -34.47
CA GLY A 21 7.39 29.50 -33.31
C GLY A 21 6.46 28.33 -33.00
N GLY A 22 5.81 27.76 -34.03
CA GLY A 22 4.99 26.56 -33.91
C GLY A 22 5.78 25.36 -33.39
N ALA A 23 6.98 25.10 -33.91
CA ALA A 23 7.85 24.01 -33.47
C ALA A 23 8.29 24.18 -32.01
N LEU A 24 8.62 25.41 -31.58
CA LEU A 24 8.96 25.70 -30.19
C LEU A 24 7.75 25.51 -29.25
N LEU A 25 6.54 25.81 -29.71
CA LEU A 25 5.30 25.61 -28.94
C LEU A 25 4.88 24.13 -28.87
N LEU A 26 5.27 23.33 -29.85
CA LEU A 26 5.07 21.88 -29.90
C LEU A 26 6.15 21.11 -29.13
N ARG A 27 7.27 21.75 -28.80
CA ARG A 27 8.34 21.13 -28.01
C ARG A 27 7.86 20.83 -26.59
N ASP A 28 8.16 19.63 -26.13
CA ASP A 28 7.97 19.23 -24.73
C ASP A 28 9.16 19.69 -23.90
N ASP A 29 8.93 19.97 -22.62
CA ASP A 29 10.00 20.34 -21.70
C ASP A 29 10.75 19.07 -21.26
N PRO A 30 12.02 19.15 -20.84
CA PRO A 30 12.66 18.01 -20.21
C PRO A 30 12.00 17.69 -18.86
N LEU A 31 12.14 16.44 -18.40
CA LEU A 31 11.85 16.12 -17.01
C LEU A 31 12.76 16.95 -16.10
N ARG A 32 12.22 17.46 -15.00
CA ARG A 32 13.03 18.10 -13.96
C ARG A 32 13.96 17.04 -13.35
N PRO A 33 15.19 17.39 -12.93
CA PRO A 33 16.15 16.42 -12.38
C PRO A 33 15.56 15.57 -11.24
N GLU A 34 14.89 16.22 -10.26
CA GLU A 34 14.24 15.53 -9.14
C GLU A 34 13.17 14.51 -9.59
N VAL A 35 12.47 14.78 -10.69
CA VAL A 35 11.44 13.90 -11.25
C VAL A 35 12.08 12.71 -11.95
N ALA A 36 13.16 12.95 -12.70
CA ALA A 36 13.91 11.89 -13.37
C ALA A 36 14.56 10.94 -12.37
N ASP A 37 15.11 11.48 -11.28
CA ASP A 37 15.71 10.69 -10.19
C ASP A 37 14.64 9.81 -9.53
N TRP A 38 13.49 10.38 -9.19
CA TRP A 38 12.37 9.65 -8.59
C TRP A 38 11.87 8.48 -9.46
N LEU A 39 11.79 8.69 -10.77
CA LEU A 39 11.38 7.65 -11.72
C LEU A 39 12.44 6.57 -11.91
N ARG A 40 13.72 6.92 -11.80
CA ARG A 40 14.82 5.95 -11.87
C ARG A 40 14.83 5.06 -10.63
N ASP A 41 14.64 5.64 -9.45
CA ASP A 41 14.61 4.88 -8.19
C ASP A 41 13.40 3.94 -8.11
N ALA A 42 12.30 4.24 -8.82
CA ALA A 42 11.12 3.39 -8.92
C ALA A 42 11.30 2.16 -9.85
N ARG A 43 12.34 2.15 -10.68
CA ARG A 43 12.60 1.11 -11.68
C ARG A 43 13.60 0.10 -11.14
N HIS A 44 13.21 -1.16 -11.16
CA HIS A 44 14.03 -2.29 -10.71
C HIS A 44 14.45 -3.19 -11.86
N GLU A 45 14.70 -2.62 -13.04
CA GLU A 45 15.12 -3.37 -14.23
C GLU A 45 16.35 -4.24 -13.90
N GLY A 46 16.24 -5.56 -14.13
CA GLY A 46 17.31 -6.52 -13.86
C GLY A 46 17.47 -6.97 -12.40
N ALA A 47 16.58 -6.58 -11.50
CA ALA A 47 16.53 -7.12 -10.14
C ALA A 47 15.98 -8.55 -10.11
N ASP A 48 16.25 -9.26 -9.01
CA ASP A 48 15.58 -10.52 -8.66
C ASP A 48 14.92 -10.39 -7.29
N SER A 49 13.86 -11.16 -7.07
CA SER A 49 13.10 -11.18 -5.82
C SER A 49 12.31 -12.47 -5.71
N ALA A 50 12.80 -13.39 -4.88
CA ALA A 50 12.11 -14.62 -4.54
C ALA A 50 10.76 -14.31 -3.88
N ALA A 51 10.71 -13.36 -2.94
CA ALA A 51 9.47 -12.97 -2.27
C ALA A 51 8.40 -12.42 -3.22
N PHE A 52 8.79 -11.63 -4.23
CA PHE A 52 7.83 -11.15 -5.23
C PHE A 52 7.23 -12.29 -6.04
N LEU A 53 8.07 -13.19 -6.54
CA LEU A 53 7.61 -14.32 -7.35
C LEU A 53 6.76 -15.28 -6.52
N TYR A 54 7.19 -15.51 -5.28
CA TYR A 54 6.43 -16.29 -4.31
C TYR A 54 5.04 -15.71 -4.10
N LEU A 55 4.96 -14.40 -3.83
CA LEU A 55 3.69 -13.70 -3.62
C LEU A 55 2.82 -13.73 -4.89
N MET A 56 3.42 -13.56 -6.08
CA MET A 56 2.74 -13.65 -7.37
C MET A 56 2.20 -15.05 -7.67
N GLY A 57 2.78 -16.10 -7.07
CA GLY A 57 2.34 -17.48 -7.21
C GLY A 57 1.79 -18.12 -5.94
N MET A 58 1.40 -17.32 -4.93
CA MET A 58 0.90 -17.83 -3.65
C MET A 58 -0.30 -18.78 -3.79
N ASP A 59 -1.07 -18.62 -4.87
CA ASP A 59 -2.22 -19.44 -5.26
C ASP A 59 -1.88 -20.61 -6.20
N ALA A 60 -0.61 -20.95 -6.39
CA ALA A 60 -0.22 -22.10 -7.21
C ALA A 60 -0.92 -23.39 -6.75
N PRO A 61 -1.23 -24.35 -7.62
CA PRO A 61 -1.67 -25.69 -7.20
C PRO A 61 -0.73 -26.31 -6.13
N ALA A 62 -1.25 -27.18 -5.27
CA ALA A 62 -0.51 -27.70 -4.12
C ALA A 62 0.77 -28.48 -4.50
N ASP A 63 0.80 -29.06 -5.69
CA ASP A 63 1.92 -29.79 -6.29
C ASP A 63 2.92 -28.90 -7.03
N GLN A 64 2.72 -27.58 -7.05
CA GLN A 64 3.57 -26.62 -7.74
C GLN A 64 4.23 -25.64 -6.77
N ALA A 65 5.48 -25.26 -7.09
CA ALA A 65 6.22 -24.25 -6.35
C ALA A 65 5.68 -22.84 -6.65
N PRO A 66 5.30 -22.05 -5.63
CA PRO A 66 4.82 -20.68 -5.82
C PRO A 66 5.76 -19.79 -6.64
N GLU A 67 7.07 -19.87 -6.42
CA GLU A 67 8.07 -19.06 -7.14
C GLU A 67 8.08 -19.34 -8.64
N ALA A 68 8.05 -20.61 -9.04
CA ALA A 68 8.02 -21.01 -10.44
C ALA A 68 6.72 -20.53 -11.12
N TYR A 69 5.59 -20.72 -10.43
CA TYR A 69 4.29 -20.28 -10.92
C TYR A 69 4.19 -18.75 -11.03
N GLY A 70 4.78 -18.00 -10.09
CA GLY A 70 4.91 -16.55 -10.15
C GLY A 70 5.84 -16.06 -11.25
N ARG A 71 6.95 -16.76 -11.49
CA ARG A 71 7.88 -16.47 -12.60
C ARG A 71 7.18 -16.56 -13.95
N GLU A 72 6.39 -17.61 -14.17
CA GLU A 72 5.64 -17.74 -15.41
C GLU A 72 4.64 -16.58 -15.62
N ARG A 73 4.02 -16.09 -14.54
CA ARG A 73 3.10 -14.93 -14.60
C ARG A 73 3.84 -13.65 -14.95
N LEU A 74 5.00 -13.42 -14.34
CA LEU A 74 5.87 -12.30 -14.67
C LEU A 74 6.27 -12.35 -16.16
N ASP A 75 6.76 -13.49 -16.63
CA ASP A 75 7.18 -13.66 -18.03
C ASP A 75 6.02 -13.42 -19.02
N LEU A 76 4.81 -13.84 -18.68
CA LEU A 76 3.61 -13.57 -19.48
C LEU A 76 3.32 -12.07 -19.55
N TYR A 77 3.41 -11.37 -18.43
CA TYR A 77 3.20 -9.94 -18.38
C TYR A 77 4.28 -9.17 -19.15
N GLU A 78 5.56 -9.46 -18.94
CA GLU A 78 6.65 -8.75 -19.62
C GLU A 78 6.61 -8.94 -21.15
N ARG A 79 6.30 -10.16 -21.61
CA ARG A 79 6.09 -10.42 -23.06
C ARG A 79 4.91 -9.65 -23.62
N TRP A 80 3.81 -9.56 -22.85
CA TRP A 80 2.64 -8.79 -23.25
C TRP A 80 2.98 -7.30 -23.27
N TYR A 81 3.61 -6.77 -22.22
CA TYR A 81 3.98 -5.35 -22.07
C TYR A 81 4.87 -4.87 -23.22
N ALA A 82 5.81 -5.71 -23.67
CA ALA A 82 6.68 -5.39 -24.81
C ALA A 82 5.94 -5.19 -26.16
N GLN A 83 4.68 -5.63 -26.28
CA GLN A 83 3.92 -5.65 -27.54
C GLN A 83 2.68 -4.74 -27.52
N HIS A 84 2.31 -4.24 -26.33
CA HIS A 84 1.06 -3.54 -26.07
C HIS A 84 1.33 -2.11 -25.55
N GLY A 85 0.35 -1.22 -25.73
CA GLY A 85 0.40 0.14 -25.22
C GLY A 85 0.15 0.19 -23.71
N ALA A 86 0.54 1.30 -23.06
CA ALA A 86 0.41 1.47 -21.60
C ALA A 86 -1.06 1.51 -21.09
N THR A 87 -2.03 1.59 -22.00
CA THR A 87 -3.48 1.66 -21.75
C THR A 87 -4.22 0.41 -22.21
N ASP A 88 -3.55 -0.53 -22.87
CA ASP A 88 -4.14 -1.82 -23.24
C ASP A 88 -4.38 -2.65 -21.97
N ASP A 89 -5.51 -3.35 -21.86
CA ASP A 89 -5.80 -4.16 -20.67
C ASP A 89 -5.03 -5.49 -20.70
N PHE A 90 -4.10 -5.68 -19.76
CA PHE A 90 -3.57 -7.01 -19.48
C PHE A 90 -4.58 -7.85 -18.69
N ARG A 91 -4.84 -9.06 -19.17
CA ARG A 91 -5.58 -10.08 -18.42
C ARG A 91 -4.70 -11.28 -18.24
N LEU A 92 -4.38 -11.59 -16.99
CA LEU A 92 -3.67 -12.80 -16.66
C LEU A 92 -4.51 -14.01 -17.08
N PRO A 93 -3.97 -14.94 -17.91
CA PRO A 93 -4.71 -16.11 -18.34
C PRO A 93 -5.26 -16.91 -17.16
N GLY A 94 -6.51 -17.38 -17.28
CA GLY A 94 -7.10 -18.28 -16.31
C GLY A 94 -6.28 -19.56 -16.21
N ARG A 95 -5.79 -19.88 -15.00
CA ARG A 95 -4.97 -21.06 -14.71
C ARG A 95 -5.53 -21.77 -13.49
N PRO A 96 -5.32 -23.09 -13.36
CA PRO A 96 -5.57 -23.80 -12.12
C PRO A 96 -4.86 -23.09 -10.96
N ALA A 97 -5.59 -22.91 -9.87
CA ALA A 97 -5.10 -22.29 -8.65
C ALA A 97 -5.56 -23.15 -7.47
N LEU A 98 -4.88 -23.01 -6.33
CA LEU A 98 -5.34 -23.53 -5.07
C LEU A 98 -6.76 -23.00 -4.80
N GLU A 99 -7.66 -23.84 -4.30
CA GLU A 99 -8.99 -23.38 -3.91
C GLU A 99 -8.86 -22.38 -2.77
N LEU A 100 -9.43 -21.18 -2.94
CA LEU A 100 -9.46 -20.20 -1.86
C LEU A 100 -10.58 -20.61 -0.88
N PRO A 101 -10.28 -20.78 0.41
CA PRO A 101 -11.28 -21.24 1.37
C PRO A 101 -12.45 -20.27 1.52
N GLU A 102 -13.63 -20.71 1.11
CA GLU A 102 -14.89 -20.03 1.40
C GLU A 102 -15.50 -20.62 2.68
N ILE A 103 -15.14 -20.00 3.82
CA ILE A 103 -15.69 -20.35 5.14
C ILE A 103 -16.60 -19.20 5.55
N PRO A 104 -17.93 -19.29 5.38
CA PRO A 104 -18.87 -18.20 5.68
C PRO A 104 -18.80 -17.69 7.12
N GLN A 105 -18.39 -18.56 8.04
CA GLN A 105 -18.26 -18.28 9.47
C GLN A 105 -16.94 -17.58 9.81
N LEU A 106 -15.98 -17.53 8.89
CA LEU A 106 -14.71 -16.84 9.11
C LEU A 106 -14.87 -15.35 8.79
N CYS A 107 -14.59 -14.52 9.79
CA CYS A 107 -14.72 -13.06 9.77
C CYS A 107 -13.38 -12.38 10.13
N ALA A 108 -13.30 -11.07 9.97
CA ALA A 108 -12.18 -10.28 10.46
C ALA A 108 -12.28 -10.11 11.99
N LEU A 109 -11.19 -10.31 12.74
CA LEU A 109 -11.19 -10.25 14.21
C LEU A 109 -11.64 -8.89 14.76
N GLU A 110 -11.48 -7.85 13.96
CA GLU A 110 -11.87 -6.48 14.21
C GLU A 110 -13.39 -6.28 14.18
N GLU A 111 -14.13 -7.16 13.50
CA GLU A 111 -15.59 -7.11 13.40
C GLU A 111 -16.26 -7.47 14.73
N LYS A 112 -17.36 -6.77 15.03
CA LYS A 112 -18.11 -6.98 16.27
C LYS A 112 -18.64 -8.41 16.33
N GLY A 113 -18.35 -9.10 17.42
CA GLY A 113 -18.82 -10.48 17.66
C GLY A 113 -18.03 -11.57 16.92
N CYS A 114 -17.06 -11.21 16.07
CA CYS A 114 -16.25 -12.20 15.36
C CYS A 114 -15.49 -13.11 16.33
N TRP A 115 -14.79 -12.52 17.31
CA TRP A 115 -14.06 -13.26 18.34
C TRP A 115 -14.94 -14.28 19.07
N ALA A 116 -16.07 -13.84 19.64
CA ALA A 116 -17.00 -14.71 20.35
C ALA A 116 -17.53 -15.85 19.44
N SER A 117 -17.79 -15.55 18.17
CA SER A 117 -18.23 -16.52 17.16
C SER A 117 -17.17 -17.60 16.89
N LEU A 118 -15.89 -17.22 16.82
CA LEU A 118 -14.77 -18.16 16.63
C LEU A 118 -14.53 -19.01 17.87
N VAL A 119 -14.54 -18.40 19.07
CA VAL A 119 -14.38 -19.11 20.35
C VAL A 119 -15.42 -20.21 20.53
N ALA A 120 -16.67 -19.94 20.15
CA ALA A 120 -17.79 -20.89 20.24
C ALA A 120 -17.70 -22.08 19.28
N ARG A 121 -16.80 -22.05 18.27
CA ARG A 121 -16.67 -23.06 17.20
C ARG A 121 -15.40 -23.89 17.32
N ASP A 122 -14.87 -24.05 18.52
CA ASP A 122 -13.57 -24.69 18.78
C ASP A 122 -13.37 -26.03 18.03
N GLY A 123 -14.39 -26.87 17.99
CA GLY A 123 -14.34 -28.19 17.34
C GLY A 123 -14.24 -28.15 15.80
N GLU A 124 -14.56 -27.02 15.16
CA GLU A 124 -14.49 -26.86 13.69
C GLU A 124 -13.15 -26.28 13.23
N LEU A 125 -12.48 -25.51 14.10
CA LEU A 125 -11.26 -24.76 13.76
C LEU A 125 -10.12 -25.67 13.30
N ASP A 126 -9.92 -26.82 13.96
CA ASP A 126 -8.86 -27.79 13.61
C ASP A 126 -9.03 -28.29 12.19
N THR A 127 -10.28 -28.59 11.83
CA THR A 127 -10.61 -29.09 10.49
C THR A 127 -10.36 -28.01 9.44
N TRP A 128 -10.70 -26.75 9.73
CA TRP A 128 -10.45 -25.63 8.81
C TRP A 128 -8.95 -25.41 8.60
N VAL A 129 -8.15 -25.41 9.67
CA VAL A 129 -6.69 -25.22 9.59
C VAL A 129 -6.05 -26.40 8.84
N GLN A 130 -6.39 -27.65 9.19
CA GLN A 130 -5.81 -28.83 8.56
C GLN A 130 -6.09 -28.91 7.05
N ARG A 131 -7.31 -28.58 6.61
CA ARG A 131 -7.66 -28.54 5.19
C ARG A 131 -6.88 -27.49 4.41
N ASN A 132 -6.35 -26.47 5.10
CA ASN A 132 -5.67 -25.33 4.52
C ASN A 132 -4.19 -25.23 4.92
N ALA A 133 -3.60 -26.32 5.41
CA ALA A 133 -2.22 -26.35 5.90
C ALA A 133 -1.21 -25.83 4.85
N VAL A 134 -1.39 -26.22 3.58
CA VAL A 134 -0.55 -25.74 2.47
C VAL A 134 -0.54 -24.21 2.38
N LEU A 135 -1.69 -23.56 2.58
CA LEU A 135 -1.80 -22.10 2.52
C LEU A 135 -1.12 -21.43 3.72
N VAL A 136 -1.21 -22.03 4.91
CA VAL A 136 -0.53 -21.58 6.14
C VAL A 136 0.98 -21.73 6.01
N ASP A 137 1.47 -22.88 5.56
CA ASP A 137 2.90 -23.11 5.32
C ASP A 137 3.46 -22.10 4.32
N ARG A 138 2.69 -21.83 3.26
CA ARG A 138 3.11 -20.84 2.26
C ARG A 138 3.19 -19.44 2.82
N TYR A 139 2.30 -19.07 3.73
CA TYR A 139 2.34 -17.78 4.41
C TYR A 139 3.59 -17.62 5.27
N HIS A 140 3.92 -18.61 6.08
CA HIS A 140 5.13 -18.57 6.91
C HIS A 140 6.40 -18.52 6.06
N HIS A 141 6.46 -19.27 4.96
CA HIS A 141 7.58 -19.19 4.02
C HIS A 141 7.73 -17.79 3.41
N LEU A 142 6.63 -17.17 2.96
CA LEU A 142 6.68 -15.81 2.44
C LEU A 142 7.24 -14.81 3.47
N LEU A 143 6.84 -14.90 4.74
CA LEU A 143 7.35 -14.02 5.80
C LEU A 143 8.81 -14.27 6.18
N ALA A 144 9.35 -15.44 5.84
CA ALA A 144 10.75 -15.78 6.03
C ALA A 144 11.65 -15.17 4.93
N LEU A 145 11.10 -14.87 3.76
CA LEU A 145 11.83 -14.20 2.68
C LEU A 145 12.05 -12.71 3.03
N ASP A 146 13.20 -12.18 2.60
CA ASP A 146 13.67 -10.83 2.96
C ASP A 146 14.10 -9.99 1.76
N ASP A 147 13.68 -10.38 0.56
CA ASP A 147 14.09 -9.75 -0.70
C ASP A 147 12.92 -9.18 -1.50
N TYR A 148 11.79 -8.85 -0.86
CA TYR A 148 10.61 -8.37 -1.58
C TYR A 148 10.90 -7.10 -2.39
N ARG A 149 10.67 -7.21 -3.70
CA ARG A 149 10.79 -6.11 -4.66
C ARG A 149 9.96 -6.38 -5.90
N THR A 150 9.16 -5.42 -6.31
CA THR A 150 8.29 -5.55 -7.48
C THR A 150 9.14 -5.63 -8.76
N LEU A 151 8.96 -6.72 -9.51
CA LEU A 151 9.76 -7.03 -10.71
C LEU A 151 9.07 -6.66 -12.03
N THR A 152 7.78 -6.34 -11.98
CA THR A 152 6.98 -5.97 -13.16
C THR A 152 7.42 -4.63 -13.75
N SER A 153 7.31 -4.50 -15.07
CA SER A 153 7.32 -3.20 -15.76
C SER A 153 6.12 -2.35 -15.31
N GLY A 154 6.34 -1.07 -15.00
CA GLY A 154 5.29 -0.18 -14.50
C GLY A 154 4.29 0.18 -15.60
N GLY A 155 2.99 0.03 -15.32
CA GLY A 155 1.90 0.36 -16.26
C GLY A 155 0.53 0.27 -15.60
N ALA A 156 -0.51 0.84 -16.23
CA ALA A 156 -1.87 0.81 -15.65
C ALA A 156 -2.43 -0.61 -15.51
N SER A 157 -1.94 -1.55 -16.32
CA SER A 157 -2.36 -2.95 -16.31
C SER A 157 -1.34 -3.87 -15.63
N GLU A 158 -0.49 -3.30 -14.78
CA GLU A 158 0.41 -4.07 -13.94
C GLU A 158 -0.37 -5.11 -13.12
N PRO A 159 -0.02 -6.41 -13.19
CA PRO A 159 -0.76 -7.44 -12.49
C PRO A 159 -0.52 -7.34 -10.99
N LEU A 160 -1.59 -7.24 -10.22
CA LEU A 160 -1.52 -7.28 -8.76
C LEU A 160 -1.38 -8.74 -8.28
N PRO A 161 -0.60 -8.99 -7.22
CA PRO A 161 -0.61 -10.29 -6.57
C PRO A 161 -2.00 -10.60 -6.02
N ARG A 162 -2.32 -11.90 -5.88
CA ARG A 162 -3.62 -12.33 -5.33
C ARG A 162 -3.65 -12.24 -3.81
N LEU A 163 -3.70 -11.01 -3.30
CA LEU A 163 -3.60 -10.71 -1.87
C LEU A 163 -4.72 -11.33 -1.00
N SER A 164 -5.83 -11.78 -1.60
CA SER A 164 -6.87 -12.53 -0.89
C SER A 164 -6.35 -13.84 -0.30
N TYR A 165 -5.42 -14.52 -0.96
CA TYR A 165 -4.78 -15.73 -0.44
C TYR A 165 -3.94 -15.41 0.79
N LEU A 166 -3.23 -14.27 0.76
CA LEU A 166 -2.41 -13.82 1.88
C LEU A 166 -3.24 -13.51 3.13
N ILE A 167 -4.33 -12.74 2.97
CA ILE A 167 -5.27 -12.46 4.06
C ILE A 167 -5.84 -13.76 4.63
N ARG A 168 -6.31 -14.66 3.76
CA ARG A 168 -6.91 -15.91 4.21
C ARG A 168 -5.90 -16.82 4.90
N ALA A 169 -4.66 -16.85 4.43
CA ALA A 169 -3.58 -17.60 5.05
C ALA A 169 -3.29 -17.08 6.47
N GLN A 170 -3.20 -15.76 6.65
CA GLN A 170 -3.02 -15.17 7.97
C GLN A 170 -4.18 -15.53 8.91
N GLN A 171 -5.43 -15.48 8.43
CA GLN A 171 -6.57 -15.88 9.24
C GLN A 171 -6.45 -17.35 9.69
N MET A 172 -6.06 -18.27 8.80
CA MET A 172 -5.82 -19.68 9.16
C MET A 172 -4.67 -19.83 10.18
N ALA A 173 -3.56 -19.12 9.99
CA ALA A 173 -2.44 -19.11 10.92
C ALA A 173 -2.85 -18.58 12.29
N GLY A 174 -3.65 -17.51 12.34
CA GLY A 174 -4.20 -16.95 13.57
C GLY A 174 -5.12 -17.93 14.31
N LEU A 175 -5.95 -18.70 13.59
CA LEU A 175 -6.76 -19.77 14.19
C LEU A 175 -5.88 -20.88 14.77
N GLN A 176 -4.83 -21.29 14.07
CA GLN A 176 -3.87 -22.28 14.57
C GLN A 176 -3.22 -21.83 15.90
N LEU A 177 -2.83 -20.55 15.98
CA LEU A 177 -2.22 -19.96 17.17
C LEU A 177 -3.22 -19.84 18.33
N MET A 178 -4.47 -19.46 18.03
CA MET A 178 -5.56 -19.45 19.01
C MET A 178 -5.78 -20.84 19.63
N GLN A 179 -5.76 -21.90 18.83
CA GLN A 179 -5.95 -23.27 19.32
C GLN A 179 -4.78 -23.74 20.20
N ARG A 180 -3.53 -23.44 19.80
CA ARG A 180 -2.35 -23.73 20.62
C ARG A 180 -2.45 -23.06 21.99
N ALA A 181 -2.74 -21.75 22.01
CA ALA A 181 -2.91 -20.99 23.23
C ALA A 181 -3.98 -21.62 24.16
N ARG A 182 -5.12 -22.02 23.60
CA ARG A 182 -6.19 -22.71 24.35
C ARG A 182 -5.78 -24.06 24.95
N ARG A 183 -4.87 -24.78 24.30
CA ARG A 183 -4.34 -26.07 24.79
C ARG A 183 -3.27 -25.91 25.87
N GLY A 184 -3.00 -24.68 26.30
CA GLY A 184 -1.98 -24.36 27.30
C GLY A 184 -0.61 -24.06 26.70
N GLU A 185 -0.48 -24.00 25.37
CA GLU A 185 0.77 -23.64 24.68
C GLU A 185 0.88 -22.11 24.50
N GLY A 186 0.53 -21.33 25.53
CA GLY A 186 0.46 -19.88 25.47
C GLY A 186 1.82 -19.22 25.20
N ASP A 187 2.91 -19.71 25.82
CA ASP A 187 4.26 -19.19 25.57
C ASP A 187 4.70 -19.37 24.11
N GLU A 188 4.37 -20.53 23.53
CA GLU A 188 4.68 -20.82 22.14
C GLU A 188 3.85 -19.96 21.18
N ALA A 189 2.56 -19.77 21.48
CA ALA A 189 1.71 -18.86 20.73
C ALA A 189 2.24 -17.42 20.76
N ARG A 190 2.72 -16.94 21.93
CA ARG A 190 3.36 -15.63 22.07
C ARG A 190 4.60 -15.51 21.18
N ARG A 191 5.50 -16.51 21.25
CA ARG A 191 6.73 -16.53 20.45
C ARG A 191 6.43 -16.48 18.94
N LEU A 192 5.51 -17.32 18.48
CA LEU A 192 5.13 -17.38 17.07
C LEU A 192 4.44 -16.09 16.58
N LEU A 193 3.61 -15.44 17.41
CA LEU A 193 3.01 -14.13 17.08
C LEU A 193 4.06 -13.02 16.99
N ALA A 194 5.09 -13.05 17.85
CA ALA A 194 6.21 -12.11 17.80
C ALA A 194 7.06 -12.32 16.53
N GLU A 195 7.29 -13.57 16.13
CA GLU A 195 7.98 -13.93 14.88
C GLU A 195 7.19 -13.50 13.65
N GLU A 196 5.88 -13.72 13.64
CA GLU A 196 4.98 -13.24 12.59
C GLU A 196 5.02 -11.71 12.50
N LEU A 197 4.93 -11.01 13.63
CA LEU A 197 5.02 -9.55 13.68
C LEU A 197 6.36 -9.05 13.11
N ALA A 198 7.48 -9.69 13.44
CA ALA A 198 8.79 -9.36 12.89
C ALA A 198 8.85 -9.56 11.36
N GLY A 199 8.28 -10.66 10.85
CA GLY A 199 8.16 -10.93 9.41
C GLY A 199 7.30 -9.90 8.69
N LEU A 200 6.15 -9.55 9.25
CA LEU A 200 5.25 -8.54 8.69
C LEU A 200 5.88 -7.14 8.69
N ARG A 201 6.63 -6.78 9.74
CA ARG A 201 7.41 -5.52 9.80
C ARG A 201 8.50 -5.48 8.73
N ARG A 202 9.20 -6.60 8.45
CA ARG A 202 10.15 -6.69 7.33
C ARG A 202 9.45 -6.47 5.99
N LEU A 203 8.34 -7.16 5.73
CA LEU A 203 7.55 -6.96 4.52
C LEU A 203 7.05 -5.52 4.38
N LEU A 204 6.62 -4.88 5.49
CA LEU A 204 6.24 -3.48 5.53
C LEU A 204 7.40 -2.57 5.10
N VAL A 205 8.63 -2.80 5.55
CA VAL A 205 9.80 -2.03 5.10
C VAL A 205 10.06 -2.21 3.61
N GLN A 206 9.99 -3.44 3.11
CA GLN A 206 10.39 -3.80 1.75
C GLN A 206 9.34 -3.46 0.68
N ALA A 207 8.08 -3.32 1.07
CA ALA A 207 6.99 -3.05 0.14
C ALA A 207 7.21 -1.75 -0.66
N ASP A 208 7.46 -1.92 -1.95
CA ASP A 208 7.66 -0.86 -2.95
C ASP A 208 6.42 -0.55 -3.79
N THR A 209 5.27 -1.17 -3.46
CA THR A 209 3.94 -0.81 -3.99
C THR A 209 3.02 -0.43 -2.85
N LEU A 210 2.14 0.55 -3.08
CA LEU A 210 1.26 1.05 -2.02
C LEU A 210 0.32 -0.04 -1.51
N ILE A 211 -0.19 -0.88 -2.41
CA ILE A 211 -1.12 -1.95 -2.06
C ILE A 211 -0.50 -2.98 -1.12
N VAL A 212 0.75 -3.39 -1.35
CA VAL A 212 1.46 -4.34 -0.47
C VAL A 212 1.82 -3.69 0.87
N LYS A 213 2.22 -2.42 0.87
CA LYS A 213 2.49 -1.65 2.10
C LYS A 213 1.24 -1.56 3.00
N VAL A 214 0.10 -1.24 2.40
CA VAL A 214 -1.19 -1.17 3.11
C VAL A 214 -1.66 -2.55 3.57
N MET A 215 -1.41 -3.60 2.78
CA MET A 215 -1.72 -4.98 3.17
C MET A 215 -0.91 -5.40 4.40
N ALA A 216 0.42 -5.24 4.36
CA ALA A 216 1.29 -5.57 5.48
C ALA A 216 0.87 -4.81 6.76
N SER A 217 0.49 -3.53 6.63
CA SER A 217 -0.03 -2.74 7.74
C SER A 217 -1.33 -3.32 8.33
N ALA A 218 -2.28 -3.76 7.48
CA ALA A 218 -3.51 -4.41 7.94
C ALA A 218 -3.23 -5.77 8.62
N MET A 219 -2.24 -6.51 8.15
CA MET A 219 -1.85 -7.79 8.74
C MET A 219 -1.15 -7.61 10.09
N ILE A 220 -0.33 -6.55 10.26
CA ILE A 220 0.22 -6.16 11.56
C ILE A 220 -0.91 -5.82 12.53
N ASN A 221 -1.91 -5.04 12.07
CA ASN A 221 -3.08 -4.73 12.88
C ASN A 221 -3.80 -5.99 13.39
N HIS A 222 -4.01 -6.96 12.50
CA HIS A 222 -4.65 -8.23 12.83
C HIS A 222 -3.85 -9.04 13.87
N ASN A 223 -2.53 -9.11 13.69
CA ASN A 223 -1.63 -9.79 14.63
C ASN A 223 -1.68 -9.14 16.03
N LEU A 224 -1.67 -7.80 16.12
CA LEU A 224 -1.80 -7.07 17.40
C LEU A 224 -3.17 -7.29 18.06
N GLU A 225 -4.25 -7.33 17.27
CA GLU A 225 -5.61 -7.66 17.76
C GLU A 225 -5.66 -9.07 18.35
N LEU A 226 -5.06 -10.05 17.67
CA LEU A 226 -5.00 -11.43 18.13
C LEU A 226 -4.20 -11.54 19.44
N GLN A 227 -3.02 -10.90 19.52
CA GLN A 227 -2.21 -10.87 20.73
C GLN A 227 -2.99 -10.32 21.93
N ALA A 228 -3.68 -9.19 21.76
CA ALA A 228 -4.47 -8.59 22.83
C ALA A 228 -5.61 -9.51 23.30
N ARG A 229 -6.33 -10.14 22.36
CA ARG A 229 -7.44 -11.04 22.69
C ARG A 229 -6.97 -12.30 23.43
N LEU A 230 -5.90 -12.93 22.96
CA LEU A 230 -5.34 -14.12 23.62
C LEU A 230 -4.85 -13.81 25.04
N TYR A 231 -4.22 -12.65 25.24
CA TYR A 231 -3.81 -12.19 26.55
C TYR A 231 -5.01 -11.95 27.49
N ARG A 232 -6.00 -11.17 27.04
CA ARG A 232 -7.19 -10.84 27.85
C ARG A 232 -8.04 -12.06 28.20
N GLN A 233 -7.97 -13.10 27.38
CA GLN A 233 -8.63 -14.38 27.64
C GLN A 233 -7.85 -15.26 28.63
N GLY A 234 -6.61 -14.90 28.97
CA GLY A 234 -5.72 -15.68 29.82
C GLY A 234 -5.13 -16.91 29.13
N TRP A 235 -5.19 -16.98 27.79
CA TRP A 235 -4.64 -18.09 27.00
C TRP A 235 -3.19 -17.90 26.61
N MET A 236 -2.68 -16.67 26.74
CA MET A 236 -1.31 -16.30 26.41
C MET A 236 -0.78 -15.35 27.48
N PRO A 237 0.52 -15.45 27.85
CA PRO A 237 1.16 -14.44 28.71
C PRO A 237 1.23 -13.08 28.01
N MET A 238 1.67 -12.06 28.75
CA MET A 238 1.81 -10.71 28.22
C MET A 238 2.62 -10.71 26.90
N PRO A 239 2.09 -10.09 25.83
CA PRO A 239 2.83 -9.87 24.60
C PRO A 239 4.20 -9.24 24.81
N GLU A 240 5.16 -9.59 23.97
CA GLU A 240 6.41 -8.84 23.91
C GLU A 240 6.12 -7.43 23.39
N LEU A 241 6.60 -6.40 24.10
CA LEU A 241 6.33 -5.02 23.73
C LEU A 241 7.17 -4.62 22.52
N PRO A 242 6.54 -4.41 21.35
CA PRO A 242 7.29 -4.05 20.15
C PRO A 242 7.79 -2.61 20.25
N ALA A 243 8.97 -2.36 19.69
CA ALA A 243 9.44 -0.99 19.49
C ALA A 243 8.45 -0.21 18.60
N PRO A 244 8.37 1.14 18.75
CA PRO A 244 7.67 1.99 17.79
C PRO A 244 8.09 1.70 16.35
N LEU A 245 7.27 2.12 15.39
CA LEU A 245 7.66 2.05 13.99
C LEU A 245 8.94 2.88 13.76
N SER A 246 9.78 2.38 12.88
CA SER A 246 10.92 3.12 12.34
C SER A 246 10.49 4.02 11.17
N GLU A 247 11.36 4.93 10.76
CA GLU A 247 11.11 5.75 9.56
C GLU A 247 10.90 4.87 8.32
N ALA A 248 11.68 3.80 8.15
CA ALA A 248 11.56 2.90 7.00
C ALA A 248 10.19 2.20 6.94
N GLU A 249 9.63 1.87 8.09
CA GLU A 249 8.30 1.28 8.20
C GLU A 249 7.19 2.28 7.85
N ARG A 250 7.29 3.52 8.34
CA ARG A 250 6.32 4.59 8.06
C ARG A 250 6.42 5.14 6.63
N SER A 251 7.62 5.15 6.07
CA SER A 251 7.93 5.77 4.79
C SER A 251 7.10 5.19 3.65
N LEU A 252 6.44 6.08 2.93
CA LEU A 252 5.75 5.83 1.67
C LEU A 252 6.61 6.20 0.46
N VAL A 253 7.91 6.45 0.62
CA VAL A 253 8.76 6.90 -0.50
C VAL A 253 8.82 5.84 -1.62
N PRO A 254 9.26 4.59 -1.39
CA PRO A 254 9.24 3.55 -2.43
C PRO A 254 7.85 3.31 -3.05
N PRO A 255 6.75 3.15 -2.28
CA PRO A 255 5.45 2.94 -2.90
C PRO A 255 4.98 4.14 -3.71
N LEU A 256 5.20 5.38 -3.27
CA LEU A 256 4.83 6.57 -4.05
C LEU A 256 5.75 6.82 -5.24
N GLN A 257 6.99 6.34 -5.21
CA GLN A 257 7.86 6.22 -6.39
C GLN A 257 7.22 5.33 -7.44
N ARG A 258 6.73 4.15 -7.04
CA ARG A 258 6.07 3.22 -7.95
C ARG A 258 4.72 3.73 -8.47
N GLU A 259 3.86 4.28 -7.61
CA GLU A 259 2.59 4.89 -8.04
C GLU A 259 2.84 6.03 -9.04
N PHE A 260 3.87 6.86 -8.80
CA PHE A 260 4.23 7.94 -9.72
C PHE A 260 4.81 7.40 -11.04
N LEU A 261 5.57 6.30 -11.02
CA LEU A 261 6.06 5.64 -12.24
C LEU A 261 4.92 5.19 -13.14
N VAL A 262 3.83 4.65 -12.58
CA VAL A 262 2.64 4.27 -13.35
C VAL A 262 2.04 5.49 -14.05
N ILE A 263 1.84 6.59 -13.32
CA ILE A 263 1.32 7.85 -13.88
C ILE A 263 2.25 8.40 -14.97
N ALA A 264 3.56 8.39 -14.74
CA ALA A 264 4.52 8.90 -15.70
C ALA A 264 4.54 8.06 -16.98
N THR A 265 4.45 6.73 -16.84
CA THR A 265 4.40 5.81 -17.98
C THR A 265 3.15 6.04 -18.83
N LEU A 266 2.00 6.31 -18.21
CA LEU A 266 0.77 6.64 -18.94
C LEU A 266 0.93 7.91 -19.78
N PHE A 267 1.46 8.99 -19.20
CA PHE A 267 1.69 10.22 -19.95
C PHE A 267 2.73 10.06 -21.06
N GLN A 268 3.82 9.32 -20.80
CA GLN A 268 4.88 9.12 -21.79
C GLN A 268 4.42 8.29 -22.99
N ASN A 269 3.47 7.37 -22.77
CA ASN A 269 2.94 6.49 -23.82
C ASN A 269 1.61 6.97 -24.43
N ILE A 270 1.02 8.06 -23.93
CA ILE A 270 -0.29 8.57 -24.39
C ILE A 270 -0.37 8.86 -25.90
N ARG A 271 0.79 9.16 -26.52
CA ARG A 271 0.89 9.43 -27.96
C ARG A 271 1.11 8.17 -28.81
N GLN A 272 1.59 7.10 -28.18
CA GLN A 272 1.82 5.79 -28.80
C GLN A 272 0.60 4.89 -28.68
N ASP A 273 -0.36 5.29 -27.85
CA ASP A 273 -1.63 4.62 -27.68
C ASP A 273 -2.34 4.44 -29.04
N ARG A 274 -2.79 3.21 -29.30
CA ARG A 274 -3.39 2.79 -30.57
C ARG A 274 -4.84 3.24 -30.66
N SER A 275 -5.13 4.52 -30.36
CA SER A 275 -6.48 5.07 -30.58
C SER A 275 -6.89 4.80 -32.02
N PRO A 276 -8.08 4.22 -32.28
CA PRO A 276 -8.51 3.90 -33.63
C PRO A 276 -8.77 5.16 -34.48
N GLN A 277 -8.91 6.35 -33.87
CA GLN A 277 -9.29 7.57 -34.57
C GLN A 277 -8.09 8.54 -34.72
N LEU A 278 -7.70 8.82 -35.96
CA LEU A 278 -6.61 9.76 -36.29
C LEU A 278 -6.78 11.14 -35.62
N LYS A 279 -8.03 11.61 -35.48
CA LYS A 279 -8.35 12.90 -34.86
C LYS A 279 -7.94 12.96 -33.38
N GLU A 280 -8.16 11.89 -32.63
CA GLU A 280 -7.78 11.82 -31.21
C GLU A 280 -6.27 11.79 -31.05
N ARG A 281 -5.56 11.02 -31.89
CA ARG A 281 -4.08 11.01 -31.88
C ARG A 281 -3.49 12.39 -32.14
N VAL A 282 -4.03 13.10 -33.15
CA VAL A 282 -3.59 14.47 -33.48
C VAL A 282 -3.93 15.44 -32.33
N ALA A 283 -5.13 15.34 -31.76
CA ALA A 283 -5.52 16.16 -30.61
C ALA A 283 -4.59 15.93 -29.40
N MET A 284 -4.27 14.68 -29.06
CA MET A 284 -3.35 14.34 -27.97
C MET A 284 -1.94 14.84 -28.25
N ALA A 285 -1.44 14.69 -29.49
CA ALA A 285 -0.13 15.21 -29.88
C ALA A 285 -0.04 16.74 -29.74
N LEU A 286 -1.12 17.46 -30.05
CA LEU A 286 -1.16 18.93 -30.00
C LEU A 286 -1.44 19.49 -28.60
N LEU A 287 -2.30 18.83 -27.81
CA LEU A 287 -2.85 19.37 -26.55
C LEU A 287 -2.23 18.77 -25.28
N VAL A 288 -1.44 17.70 -25.39
CA VAL A 288 -0.70 17.09 -24.28
C VAL A 288 0.80 17.22 -24.49
N ARG A 289 1.53 17.52 -23.42
CA ARG A 289 2.99 17.57 -23.33
C ARG A 289 3.40 16.61 -22.20
N PRO A 290 3.78 15.36 -22.53
CA PRO A 290 4.02 14.31 -21.55
C PRO A 290 4.89 14.75 -20.37
N ASN A 291 6.07 15.31 -20.61
CA ASN A 291 6.99 15.66 -19.53
C ASN A 291 6.51 16.86 -18.72
N ILE A 292 5.84 17.84 -19.35
CA ILE A 292 5.18 18.92 -18.63
C ILE A 292 4.11 18.36 -17.67
N SER A 293 3.27 17.43 -18.13
CA SER A 293 2.27 16.76 -17.28
C SER A 293 2.91 15.95 -16.14
N VAL A 294 3.96 15.19 -16.44
CA VAL A 294 4.71 14.41 -15.43
C VAL A 294 5.31 15.34 -14.37
N ASN A 295 5.95 16.43 -14.81
CA ASN A 295 6.51 17.44 -13.91
C ASN A 295 5.44 18.09 -13.02
N ALA A 296 4.24 18.35 -13.57
CA ALA A 296 3.12 18.94 -12.85
C ALA A 296 2.46 17.97 -11.87
N ALA A 297 2.43 16.67 -12.18
CA ALA A 297 1.85 15.63 -11.33
C ALA A 297 2.72 15.27 -10.12
N PHE A 298 4.02 15.56 -10.15
CA PHE A 298 4.99 15.15 -9.13
C PHE A 298 4.81 15.76 -7.71
N PRO A 299 4.54 17.07 -7.53
CA PRO A 299 4.58 17.70 -6.20
C PRO A 299 3.68 17.07 -5.12
N PRO A 300 2.43 16.63 -5.42
CA PRO A 300 1.60 15.91 -4.46
C PRO A 300 2.26 14.61 -3.94
N PHE A 301 2.89 13.81 -4.81
CA PHE A 301 3.57 12.57 -4.40
C PHE A 301 4.75 12.88 -3.48
N ARG A 302 5.58 13.86 -3.85
CA ARG A 302 6.71 14.29 -3.01
C ARG A 302 6.24 14.78 -1.64
N GLN A 303 5.17 15.58 -1.58
CA GLN A 303 4.65 16.08 -0.31
C GLN A 303 4.24 14.93 0.62
N VAL A 304 3.48 13.95 0.12
CA VAL A 304 3.03 12.82 0.94
C VAL A 304 4.19 11.92 1.35
N ALA A 305 5.16 11.72 0.46
CA ALA A 305 6.37 10.95 0.77
C ALA A 305 7.15 11.57 1.93
N GLU A 306 7.39 12.90 1.92
CA GLU A 306 8.05 13.58 3.03
C GLU A 306 7.20 13.57 4.30
N LEU A 307 5.88 13.76 4.20
CA LEU A 307 4.97 13.66 5.34
C LEU A 307 5.04 12.28 6.02
N SER A 308 5.14 11.21 5.23
CA SER A 308 5.14 9.83 5.73
C SER A 308 6.36 9.46 6.56
N ARG A 309 7.49 10.15 6.37
CA ARG A 309 8.73 9.93 7.15
C ARG A 309 8.66 10.50 8.56
N LEU A 310 7.80 11.50 8.77
CA LEU A 310 7.68 12.18 10.05
C LEU A 310 7.24 11.23 11.16
N GLU A 311 7.72 11.50 12.37
CA GLU A 311 7.16 10.91 13.59
C GLU A 311 5.69 11.31 13.77
N PRO A 312 4.84 10.47 14.40
CA PRO A 312 3.39 10.71 14.51
C PRO A 312 3.00 12.11 15.01
N LYS A 313 3.69 12.62 16.04
CA LYS A 313 3.46 13.97 16.58
C LYS A 313 3.62 15.06 15.51
N ASP A 314 4.70 14.98 14.72
CA ASP A 314 5.00 15.95 13.69
C ASP A 314 4.09 15.78 12.47
N PHE A 315 3.77 14.54 12.10
CA PHE A 315 2.76 14.26 11.08
C PHE A 315 1.41 14.89 11.43
N ALA A 316 0.90 14.69 12.66
CA ALA A 316 -0.37 15.26 13.11
C ALA A 316 -0.40 16.79 13.07
N ARG A 317 0.71 17.43 13.39
CA ARG A 317 0.88 18.89 13.30
C ARG A 317 0.86 19.37 11.85
N VAL A 318 1.65 18.74 10.98
CA VAL A 318 1.82 19.20 9.59
C VAL A 318 0.58 18.92 8.75
N VAL A 319 -0.04 17.73 8.88
CA VAL A 319 -1.20 17.34 8.05
C VAL A 319 -2.44 18.21 8.30
N LYS A 320 -2.59 18.75 9.51
CA LYS A 320 -3.64 19.72 9.85
C LYS A 320 -3.34 21.12 9.35
N ALA A 321 -2.06 21.51 9.36
CA ALA A 321 -1.63 22.86 9.01
C ALA A 321 -1.50 23.07 7.49
N GLN A 322 -1.20 22.02 6.74
CA GLN A 322 -0.88 22.11 5.31
C GLN A 322 -1.93 21.39 4.46
N PRO A 323 -2.61 22.10 3.54
CA PRO A 323 -3.46 21.45 2.55
C PRO A 323 -2.62 20.59 1.60
N LEU A 324 -3.28 19.64 0.94
CA LEU A 324 -2.65 18.86 -0.13
C LEU A 324 -2.21 19.82 -1.24
N VAL A 325 -0.96 19.69 -1.68
CA VAL A 325 -0.47 20.40 -2.85
C VAL A 325 -1.29 19.95 -4.06
N VAL A 326 -1.89 20.92 -4.75
CA VAL A 326 -2.61 20.66 -6.00
C VAL A 326 -1.68 20.99 -7.17
N PRO A 327 -1.63 20.15 -8.22
CA PRO A 327 -0.93 20.46 -9.45
C PRO A 327 -1.34 21.83 -10.01
N GLN A 328 -0.36 22.67 -10.33
CA GLN A 328 -0.62 23.98 -10.92
C GLN A 328 -0.80 23.84 -12.43
N PRO A 329 -1.76 24.57 -13.05
CA PRO A 329 -1.91 24.59 -14.50
C PRO A 329 -0.62 25.07 -15.16
N THR A 330 -0.17 24.33 -16.17
CA THR A 330 1.04 24.62 -16.93
C THR A 330 0.75 25.48 -18.18
N GLY A 331 -0.53 25.74 -18.44
CA GLY A 331 -1.00 26.71 -19.42
C GLY A 331 -1.43 26.07 -20.73
N TRP A 332 -1.63 26.89 -21.75
CA TRP A 332 -2.28 26.45 -23.00
C TRP A 332 -1.50 25.38 -23.78
N ARG A 333 -0.17 25.30 -23.61
CA ARG A 333 0.70 24.30 -24.27
C ARG A 333 0.38 22.86 -23.84
N ASN A 334 -0.23 22.68 -22.67
CA ASN A 334 -0.57 21.39 -22.09
C ASN A 334 -2.00 21.37 -21.55
N TRP A 335 -2.93 22.05 -22.23
CA TRP A 335 -4.30 22.22 -21.73
C TRP A 335 -5.00 20.89 -21.40
N MET A 336 -4.84 19.87 -22.26
CA MET A 336 -5.42 18.54 -21.98
C MET A 336 -4.63 17.80 -20.90
N GLY A 337 -3.30 17.96 -20.87
CA GLY A 337 -2.48 17.37 -19.81
C GLY A 337 -2.83 17.93 -18.43
N ASP A 338 -3.04 19.24 -18.30
CA ASP A 338 -3.50 19.88 -17.06
C ASP A 338 -4.85 19.31 -16.60
N ARG A 339 -5.77 19.03 -17.54
CA ARG A 339 -7.05 18.38 -17.23
C ARG A 339 -6.86 16.96 -16.73
N LEU A 340 -6.01 16.18 -17.38
CA LEU A 340 -5.71 14.79 -16.98
C LEU A 340 -5.00 14.74 -15.63
N VAL A 341 -4.04 15.63 -15.37
CA VAL A 341 -3.36 15.76 -14.08
C VAL A 341 -4.33 16.20 -12.97
N ALA A 342 -5.34 17.02 -13.31
CA ALA A 342 -6.37 17.46 -12.38
C ALA A 342 -7.46 16.41 -12.10
N ILE A 343 -7.52 15.30 -12.85
CA ILE A 343 -8.35 14.15 -12.47
C ILE A 343 -7.73 13.57 -11.20
N ALA A 344 -8.35 13.89 -10.06
CA ALA A 344 -7.77 13.65 -8.74
C ALA A 344 -7.48 12.16 -8.53
N GLY A 345 -6.22 11.84 -8.26
CA GLY A 345 -5.84 10.60 -7.59
C GLY A 345 -6.34 10.58 -6.14
N PRO A 346 -6.29 9.43 -5.45
CA PRO A 346 -6.68 9.35 -4.06
C PRO A 346 -5.81 10.26 -3.19
N ASP A 347 -6.36 10.76 -2.08
CA ASP A 347 -5.55 11.48 -1.09
C ASP A 347 -4.61 10.51 -0.36
N TYR A 348 -3.37 10.44 -0.84
CA TYR A 348 -2.38 9.52 -0.30
C TYR A 348 -2.01 9.79 1.17
N ARG A 349 -2.32 10.98 1.71
CA ARG A 349 -2.12 11.29 3.14
C ARG A 349 -2.89 10.34 4.05
N THR A 350 -4.03 9.84 3.57
CA THR A 350 -4.83 8.86 4.32
C THR A 350 -4.10 7.54 4.52
N TYR A 351 -3.29 7.09 3.55
CA TYR A 351 -2.47 5.89 3.70
C TYR A 351 -1.28 6.11 4.64
N ALA A 352 -0.66 7.31 4.59
CA ALA A 352 0.39 7.67 5.56
C ALA A 352 -0.15 7.61 7.00
N GLY A 353 -1.33 8.21 7.23
CA GLY A 353 -2.00 8.15 8.53
C GLY A 353 -2.36 6.73 8.96
N ARG A 354 -2.84 5.87 8.05
CA ARG A 354 -3.17 4.47 8.37
C ARG A 354 -1.96 3.66 8.83
N ILE A 355 -0.79 3.86 8.22
CA ILE A 355 0.44 3.17 8.65
C ILE A 355 0.85 3.69 10.03
N GLN A 356 0.81 5.00 10.24
CA GLN A 356 1.16 5.60 11.53
C GLN A 356 0.15 5.27 12.65
N ASP A 357 -1.09 4.92 12.33
CA ASP A 357 -2.08 4.45 13.32
C ASP A 357 -1.61 3.15 14.01
N LEU A 358 -0.70 2.39 13.39
CA LEU A 358 -0.06 1.24 14.05
C LEU A 358 0.77 1.66 15.27
N ASP A 359 1.45 2.80 15.27
CA ASP A 359 2.16 3.30 16.45
C ASP A 359 1.23 3.50 17.65
N ALA A 360 -0.03 3.90 17.38
CA ALA A 360 -1.05 3.99 18.42
C ALA A 360 -1.34 2.60 19.01
N LYS A 361 -1.53 1.57 18.17
CA LYS A 361 -1.80 0.20 18.64
C LYS A 361 -0.62 -0.45 19.36
N LEU A 362 0.61 -0.27 18.85
CA LEU A 362 1.82 -0.76 19.49
C LEU A 362 1.94 -0.17 20.92
N ARG A 363 1.64 1.11 21.10
CA ARG A 363 1.60 1.76 22.42
C ARG A 363 0.46 1.27 23.29
N LEU A 364 -0.74 1.08 22.73
CA LEU A 364 -1.88 0.54 23.48
C LEU A 364 -1.62 -0.88 23.97
N LEU A 365 -0.82 -1.68 23.26
CA LEU A 365 -0.48 -3.03 23.70
C LEU A 365 0.24 -3.02 25.06
N ALA A 366 1.06 -2.00 25.32
CA ALA A 366 1.74 -1.81 26.61
C ALA A 366 0.78 -1.54 27.77
N LEU A 367 -0.46 -1.11 27.51
CA LEU A 367 -1.47 -0.87 28.54
C LEU A 367 -2.14 -2.15 29.06
N LEU A 368 -1.99 -3.28 28.36
CA LEU A 368 -2.79 -4.46 28.68
C LEU A 368 -2.61 -4.97 30.11
N ASP A 369 -1.40 -4.87 30.66
CA ASP A 369 -1.06 -5.30 32.02
C ASP A 369 -1.51 -4.30 33.10
N ASP A 370 -1.46 -3.00 32.79
CA ASP A 370 -1.93 -1.93 33.67
C ASP A 370 -3.46 -1.93 33.85
N LEU A 371 -4.19 -2.56 32.92
CA LEU A 371 -5.65 -2.58 32.91
C LEU A 371 -6.20 -3.78 33.69
N PRO A 372 -7.03 -3.54 34.72
CA PRO A 372 -7.59 -4.64 35.50
C PRO A 372 -8.43 -5.60 34.63
N ALA A 373 -8.60 -6.84 35.10
CA ALA A 373 -9.44 -7.82 34.41
C ALA A 373 -10.90 -7.32 34.26
N GLU A 374 -11.42 -6.69 35.33
CA GLU A 374 -12.79 -6.19 35.38
C GLU A 374 -12.96 -4.76 34.81
N PRO A 375 -14.02 -4.50 34.01
CA PRO A 375 -14.23 -3.21 33.36
C PRO A 375 -14.41 -2.01 34.29
N SER A 376 -14.91 -2.25 35.51
CA SER A 376 -15.20 -1.20 36.49
C SER A 376 -13.97 -0.36 36.86
N GLY A 377 -12.76 -0.94 36.74
CA GLY A 377 -11.50 -0.26 37.04
C GLY A 377 -10.82 0.41 35.83
N TRP A 378 -11.28 0.17 34.59
CA TRP A 378 -10.57 0.62 33.39
C TRP A 378 -10.46 2.14 33.30
N ALA A 379 -11.53 2.88 33.57
CA ALA A 379 -11.50 4.34 33.47
C ALA A 379 -10.47 4.98 34.42
N ALA A 380 -10.38 4.45 35.66
CA ALA A 380 -9.41 4.92 36.64
C ALA A 380 -7.97 4.55 36.24
N ALA A 381 -7.75 3.32 35.77
CA ALA A 381 -6.44 2.86 35.30
C ALA A 381 -5.95 3.66 34.08
N LEU A 382 -6.82 3.93 33.10
CA LEU A 382 -6.50 4.75 31.93
C LEU A 382 -6.16 6.20 32.30
N ALA A 383 -6.85 6.78 33.29
CA ALA A 383 -6.57 8.13 33.75
C ALA A 383 -5.24 8.26 34.49
N ALA A 384 -4.78 7.17 35.13
CA ALA A 384 -3.52 7.11 35.85
C ALA A 384 -2.34 6.62 34.99
N SER A 385 -2.61 6.10 33.79
CA SER A 385 -1.58 5.49 32.96
C SER A 385 -0.59 6.51 32.41
N PRO A 386 0.72 6.22 32.42
CA PRO A 386 1.74 7.07 31.82
C PRO A 386 1.82 6.94 30.28
N VAL A 387 1.05 6.05 29.66
CA VAL A 387 1.13 5.82 28.21
C VAL A 387 0.37 6.90 27.44
N ASP A 388 1.14 7.74 26.75
CA ASP A 388 0.62 8.86 25.98
C ASP A 388 0.36 8.52 24.50
N ASN A 389 -0.66 9.19 23.95
CA ASN A 389 -0.98 9.18 22.54
C ASN A 389 0.22 9.61 21.67
N PRO A 390 0.66 8.80 20.68
CA PRO A 390 1.81 9.14 19.83
C PRO A 390 1.59 10.41 18.99
N TYR A 391 0.35 10.71 18.60
CA TYR A 391 0.02 11.89 17.83
C TYR A 391 -0.07 13.16 18.69
N TYR A 392 -0.50 13.02 19.95
CA TYR A 392 -0.76 14.12 20.87
C TYR A 392 -0.22 13.79 22.27
N PRO A 393 1.09 13.97 22.53
CA PRO A 393 1.68 13.70 23.85
C PRO A 393 0.93 14.42 24.97
N GLY A 394 0.76 13.75 26.12
CA GLY A 394 -0.07 14.19 27.25
C GLY A 394 -1.58 13.96 27.07
N GLN A 395 -2.04 13.41 25.94
CA GLN A 395 -3.43 12.99 25.79
C GLN A 395 -3.58 11.50 26.17
N PRO A 396 -4.36 11.17 27.21
CA PRO A 396 -4.55 9.79 27.63
C PRO A 396 -5.41 9.00 26.63
N ALA A 397 -5.27 7.67 26.69
CA ALA A 397 -6.15 6.76 25.98
C ALA A 397 -7.58 6.81 26.54
N ARG A 398 -8.56 6.51 25.69
CA ARG A 398 -9.99 6.59 26.06
C ARG A 398 -10.67 5.27 25.81
N LEU A 399 -11.66 4.96 26.65
CA LEU A 399 -12.53 3.82 26.44
C LEU A 399 -13.57 4.17 25.34
N GLU A 400 -13.68 3.34 24.32
CA GLU A 400 -14.74 3.39 23.31
C GLU A 400 -15.56 2.11 23.36
N GLY A 401 -16.88 2.22 23.16
CA GLY A 401 -17.78 1.07 23.07
C GLY A 401 -17.92 0.21 24.33
N GLY A 402 -17.16 0.51 25.40
CA GLY A 402 -17.12 -0.26 26.64
C GLY A 402 -16.27 -1.53 26.57
N ASP A 403 -15.57 -1.78 25.46
CA ASP A 403 -14.77 -2.99 25.23
C ASP A 403 -13.43 -2.73 24.54
N ARG A 404 -13.09 -1.47 24.25
CA ARG A 404 -11.89 -1.07 23.52
C ARG A 404 -11.25 0.15 24.13
N VAL A 405 -9.93 0.20 24.07
CA VAL A 405 -9.15 1.40 24.40
C VAL A 405 -8.60 2.00 23.11
N CYS A 406 -8.73 3.32 22.94
CA CYS A 406 -8.39 4.00 21.71
C CYS A 406 -7.60 5.29 21.95
N PHE A 407 -6.74 5.62 20.98
CA PHE A 407 -6.15 6.95 20.85
C PHE A 407 -6.84 7.77 19.75
N ALA A 408 -6.90 9.09 19.96
CA ALA A 408 -7.28 10.04 18.93
C ALA A 408 -6.16 10.20 17.89
N GLY A 409 -6.46 10.67 16.69
CA GLY A 409 -5.45 10.98 15.68
C GLY A 409 -5.88 12.10 14.74
N PRO A 410 -5.02 12.48 13.78
CA PRO A 410 -5.20 13.68 12.97
C PRO A 410 -6.14 13.52 11.78
N LEU A 411 -6.30 12.29 11.28
CA LEU A 411 -7.15 11.95 10.14
C LEU A 411 -8.29 11.01 10.59
N GLU A 412 -9.34 10.97 9.78
CA GLU A 412 -10.44 10.01 9.94
C GLU A 412 -9.88 8.58 9.92
N PRO A 413 -10.04 7.82 11.01
CA PRO A 413 -9.50 6.48 11.09
C PRO A 413 -10.36 5.52 10.28
N ARG A 414 -9.75 4.41 9.83
CA ARG A 414 -10.55 3.21 9.57
C ARG A 414 -11.13 2.70 10.90
N PRO A 415 -12.26 1.98 10.88
CA PRO A 415 -12.75 1.31 12.07
C PRO A 415 -11.63 0.55 12.77
N ASN A 416 -11.45 0.82 14.06
CA ASN A 416 -10.49 0.16 14.96
C ASN A 416 -9.01 0.44 14.72
N ALA A 417 -8.63 1.29 13.75
CA ALA A 417 -7.23 1.50 13.38
C ALA A 417 -6.32 1.96 14.53
N ARG A 418 -6.86 2.73 15.49
CA ARG A 418 -6.15 3.25 16.68
C ARG A 418 -6.68 2.69 17.99
N CYS A 419 -7.31 1.52 17.94
CA CYS A 419 -7.97 0.92 19.09
C CYS A 419 -7.41 -0.47 19.38
N LEU A 420 -7.45 -0.90 20.64
CA LEU A 420 -7.10 -2.24 21.05
C LEU A 420 -8.29 -2.87 21.79
N PRO A 421 -8.65 -4.14 21.50
CA PRO A 421 -9.72 -4.82 22.20
C PRO A 421 -9.30 -5.17 23.62
N LEU A 422 -10.24 -5.04 24.55
CA LEU A 422 -10.10 -5.48 25.95
C LEU A 422 -10.87 -6.77 26.24
N ARG A 423 -11.67 -7.24 25.25
CA ARG A 423 -12.50 -8.45 25.28
C ARG A 423 -12.58 -9.12 23.91
#